data_AF-A0A7Z1B529-F1
#
_entry.id   AF-A0A7Z1B529-F1
#
_cell.length_a   1.000
_cell.length_b   1.000
_cell.length_c   1.000
_cell.angle_alpha   90.00
_cell.angle_beta   90.00
_cell.angle_gamma   90.00
#
_symmetry.space_group_name_H-M   'P 1'
#
loop_
_entity.id
_entity.type
_entity.pdbx_description
1 polymer ?
#
loop_
_entity_poly.entity_id
_entity_poly.type
_entity_poly.pdbx_seq_one_letter_code
_entity_poly.pdbx_strand_id
1 'polypeptide(L)'
;MTNLGKHTNKTPAQVSVAGVLLCQEYTNQYLFKINDKKRKEVLGEMLEFVWTFLAKPALVFSIAYILFRIAGKKAVSQMTNFDLLLTFAIGTIISEPILTSKISMSIYYALTFLIFYLLIEKLSLHNKWRWFLVVSPTVLIRNGNIDEGGLKRERLTVNELLGKLREKGYADPKDIDIALIEESGQISVIPKSEARPVQPRDLSLETKRNFVPIPLILDGEIIEHNLKYLKKTKEWLFQKLEDKGIEQAMLPTITLGTLNEKNEIMIDREDPGSPLTDDPYLYKPGQDH
;
A
#
# COMPACT_ATOMS: atom_id res chain seq x y z
N MET A 1 -68.24 54.85 53.24
CA MET A 1 -67.55 54.16 54.35
C MET A 1 -66.33 53.46 53.77
N THR A 2 -65.18 54.06 54.00
CA THR A 2 -63.83 53.60 53.62
C THR A 2 -63.42 52.39 54.45
N ASN A 3 -62.84 51.36 53.83
CA ASN A 3 -61.88 50.51 54.52
C ASN A 3 -60.77 50.07 53.56
N LEU A 4 -59.58 50.59 53.86
CA LEU A 4 -58.30 50.37 53.19
C LEU A 4 -57.60 49.16 53.82
N GLY A 5 -56.88 48.40 52.99
CA GLY A 5 -55.63 47.77 53.41
C GLY A 5 -55.67 46.30 53.81
N LYS A 6 -55.14 45.44 52.94
CA LYS A 6 -54.12 44.47 53.37
C LYS A 6 -52.90 44.63 52.47
N HIS A 7 -52.09 45.65 52.79
CA HIS A 7 -50.68 45.67 52.45
C HIS A 7 -50.05 44.46 53.16
N THR A 8 -49.77 43.39 52.42
CA THR A 8 -48.86 42.34 52.90
C THR A 8 -47.45 42.92 52.87
N ASN A 9 -47.10 43.60 53.97
CA ASN A 9 -45.73 43.94 54.33
C ASN A 9 -44.92 42.63 54.35
N LYS A 10 -44.25 42.31 53.25
CA LYS A 10 -43.15 41.33 53.29
C LYS A 10 -42.14 41.90 54.27
N THR A 11 -41.85 41.16 55.34
CA THR A 11 -40.81 41.54 56.28
C THR A 11 -39.48 41.71 55.52
N PRO A 12 -38.60 42.66 55.89
CA PRO A 12 -37.35 42.91 55.18
C PRO A 12 -36.49 41.64 55.01
N ALA A 13 -36.64 40.65 55.91
CA ALA A 13 -36.02 39.32 55.81
C ALA A 13 -36.51 38.48 54.61
N GLN A 14 -37.81 38.49 54.26
CA GLN A 14 -38.35 37.68 53.15
C GLN A 14 -37.99 38.24 51.77
N VAL A 15 -37.85 39.57 51.66
CA VAL A 15 -37.35 40.22 50.43
C VAL A 15 -35.87 39.91 50.22
N SER A 16 -35.10 39.84 51.31
CA SER A 16 -33.66 39.51 51.30
C SER A 16 -33.40 38.06 50.84
N VAL A 17 -34.12 37.08 51.39
CA VAL A 17 -33.94 35.65 51.02
C VAL A 17 -34.34 35.38 49.57
N ALA A 18 -35.46 35.95 49.10
CA ALA A 18 -35.87 35.83 47.70
C ALA A 18 -34.87 36.48 46.73
N GLY A 19 -34.27 37.61 47.13
CA GLY A 19 -33.22 38.27 46.35
C GLY A 19 -31.94 37.44 46.22
N VAL A 20 -31.51 36.77 47.31
CA VAL A 20 -30.32 35.89 47.30
C VAL A 20 -30.56 34.64 46.45
N LEU A 21 -31.72 34.01 46.54
CA LEU A 21 -32.06 32.84 45.72
C LEU A 21 -32.15 33.19 44.23
N LEU A 22 -32.78 34.32 43.88
CA LEU A 22 -32.79 34.80 42.50
C LEU A 22 -31.36 35.10 42.02
N CYS A 23 -30.54 35.77 42.83
CA CYS A 23 -29.14 36.04 42.48
C CYS A 23 -28.34 34.74 42.24
N GLN A 24 -28.60 33.71 43.04
CA GLN A 24 -27.96 32.39 42.90
C GLN A 24 -28.44 31.65 41.64
N GLU A 25 -29.75 31.68 41.33
CA GLU A 25 -30.29 31.13 40.09
C GLU A 25 -29.77 31.85 38.85
N TYR A 26 -29.72 33.19 38.87
CA TYR A 26 -29.11 33.98 37.81
C TYR A 26 -27.64 33.63 37.64
N THR A 27 -26.86 33.59 38.73
CA THR A 27 -25.43 33.23 38.69
C THR A 27 -25.23 31.83 38.11
N ASN A 28 -26.04 30.85 38.51
CA ASN A 28 -26.00 29.50 37.95
C ASN A 28 -26.36 29.47 36.46
N GLN A 29 -27.37 30.23 36.03
CA GLN A 29 -27.74 30.33 34.63
C GLN A 29 -26.64 31.00 33.79
N TYR A 30 -25.97 32.02 34.32
CA TYR A 30 -24.82 32.69 33.69
C TYR A 30 -23.60 31.75 33.62
N LEU A 31 -23.26 31.06 34.72
CA LEU A 31 -22.15 30.10 34.76
C LEU A 31 -22.39 28.92 33.81
N PHE A 32 -23.62 28.40 33.72
CA PHE A 32 -23.97 27.35 32.75
C PHE A 32 -23.82 27.83 31.31
N LYS A 33 -24.26 29.06 30.98
CA LYS A 33 -24.06 29.65 29.65
C LYS A 33 -22.58 29.86 29.31
N ILE A 34 -21.77 30.30 30.28
CA ILE A 34 -20.31 30.44 30.12
C ILE A 34 -19.66 29.06 29.88
N ASN A 35 -20.08 28.04 30.63
CA ASN A 35 -19.56 26.68 30.49
C ASN A 35 -20.00 26.02 29.17
N ASP A 36 -21.25 26.23 28.72
CA ASP A 36 -21.71 25.76 27.40
C ASP A 36 -20.98 26.47 26.25
N LYS A 37 -20.76 27.79 26.36
CA LYS A 37 -20.00 28.56 25.37
C LYS A 37 -18.55 28.07 25.28
N LYS A 38 -17.86 27.93 26.41
CA LYS A 38 -16.48 27.43 26.47
C LYS A 38 -16.37 25.98 26.00
N ARG A 39 -17.35 25.13 26.31
CA ARG A 39 -17.43 23.76 25.79
C ARG A 39 -17.60 23.74 24.27
N LYS A 40 -18.46 24.59 23.69
CA LYS A 40 -18.64 24.68 22.23
C LYS A 40 -17.38 25.20 21.53
N GLU A 41 -16.66 26.13 22.16
CA GLU A 41 -15.38 26.66 21.67
C GLU A 41 -14.29 25.58 21.67
N VAL A 42 -14.10 24.87 22.79
CA VAL A 42 -13.17 23.74 22.89
C VAL A 42 -13.55 22.61 21.93
N LEU A 43 -14.84 22.27 21.81
CA LEU A 43 -15.31 21.28 20.84
C LEU A 43 -15.05 21.74 19.40
N GLY A 44 -15.18 23.03 19.09
CA GLY A 44 -14.84 23.60 17.79
C GLY A 44 -13.36 23.50 17.48
N GLU A 45 -12.48 23.86 18.42
CA GLU A 45 -11.03 23.71 18.28
C GLU A 45 -10.63 22.24 18.11
N MET A 46 -11.22 21.32 18.89
CA MET A 46 -11.00 19.89 18.73
C MET A 46 -11.49 19.38 17.37
N LEU A 47 -12.62 19.86 16.87
CA LEU A 47 -13.16 19.47 15.57
C LEU A 47 -12.25 19.97 14.43
N GLU A 48 -11.78 21.21 14.51
CA GLU A 48 -10.82 21.79 13.57
C GLU A 48 -9.47 21.05 13.59
N PHE A 49 -9.02 20.65 14.78
CA PHE A 49 -7.82 19.83 14.94
C PHE A 49 -7.99 18.46 14.28
N VAL A 50 -9.08 17.74 14.60
CA VAL A 50 -9.37 16.42 13.99
C VAL A 50 -9.54 16.54 12.48
N TRP A 51 -10.22 17.57 12.01
CA TRP A 51 -10.40 17.83 10.58
C TRP A 51 -9.05 18.08 9.89
N THR A 52 -8.22 18.96 10.46
CA THR A 52 -6.95 19.38 9.85
C THR A 52 -5.88 18.30 9.89
N PHE A 53 -5.78 17.56 11.00
CA PHE A 53 -4.67 16.61 11.23
C PHE A 53 -5.03 15.15 10.97
N LEU A 54 -6.31 14.76 10.97
CA LEU A 54 -6.72 13.39 10.66
C LEU A 54 -7.53 13.32 9.36
N ALA A 55 -8.69 13.99 9.31
CA ALA A 55 -9.65 13.78 8.23
C ALA A 55 -9.11 14.26 6.86
N LYS A 56 -8.50 15.44 6.84
CA LYS A 56 -7.97 16.07 5.62
C LYS A 56 -6.78 15.28 5.03
N PRO A 57 -5.74 14.89 5.79
CA PRO A 57 -4.68 14.01 5.28
C PRO A 57 -5.20 12.64 4.81
N ALA A 58 -6.14 12.02 5.54
CA ALA A 58 -6.73 10.74 5.15
C ALA A 58 -7.47 10.82 3.81
N LEU A 59 -8.25 11.89 3.60
CA LEU A 59 -8.94 12.15 2.34
C LEU A 59 -7.96 12.33 1.18
N VAL A 60 -6.94 13.16 1.38
CA VAL A 60 -5.92 13.47 0.38
C VAL A 60 -5.10 12.22 0.02
N PHE A 61 -4.71 11.41 1.01
CA PHE A 61 -4.07 10.11 0.80
C PHE A 61 -4.98 9.14 0.02
N SER A 62 -6.27 9.09 0.34
CA SER A 62 -7.21 8.21 -0.38
C SER A 62 -7.34 8.60 -1.86
N ILE A 63 -7.39 9.90 -2.17
CA ILE A 63 -7.39 10.41 -3.55
C ILE A 63 -6.09 10.03 -4.26
N ALA A 64 -4.94 10.26 -3.61
CA ALA A 64 -3.63 9.89 -4.11
C ALA A 64 -3.56 8.41 -4.49
N TYR A 65 -4.00 7.55 -3.58
CA TYR A 65 -4.00 6.11 -3.77
C TYR A 65 -4.85 5.70 -4.98
N ILE A 66 -6.04 6.31 -5.15
CA ILE A 66 -6.89 6.07 -6.33
C ILE A 66 -6.18 6.51 -7.61
N LEU A 67 -5.51 7.67 -7.62
CA LEU A 67 -4.76 8.15 -8.78
C LEU A 67 -3.63 7.19 -9.16
N PHE A 68 -2.83 6.71 -8.20
CA PHE A 68 -1.79 5.71 -8.44
C PHE A 68 -2.37 4.37 -8.90
N ARG A 69 -3.51 3.97 -8.36
CA ARG A 69 -4.20 2.74 -8.80
C ARG A 69 -4.62 2.83 -10.27
N ILE A 70 -5.05 4.00 -10.74
CA ILE A 70 -5.40 4.27 -12.14
C ILE A 70 -4.16 4.35 -13.02
N ALA A 71 -3.08 5.00 -12.54
CA ALA A 71 -1.80 5.09 -13.26
C ALA A 71 -1.17 3.70 -13.55
N GLY A 72 -1.50 2.71 -12.72
CA GLY A 72 -1.16 1.30 -12.94
C GLY A 72 0.14 0.88 -12.25
N LYS A 73 0.45 -0.42 -12.32
CA LYS A 73 1.58 -1.03 -11.59
C LYS A 73 2.96 -0.57 -12.06
N LYS A 74 3.05 -0.10 -13.31
CA LYS A 74 4.30 0.36 -13.93
C LYS A 74 4.92 1.52 -13.16
N ALA A 75 4.06 2.44 -12.69
CA ALA A 75 4.46 3.61 -11.92
C ALA A 75 5.15 3.30 -10.58
N VAL A 76 5.14 2.06 -10.08
CA VAL A 76 5.69 1.69 -8.76
C VAL A 76 6.75 0.59 -8.83
N SER A 77 6.75 -0.26 -9.87
CA SER A 77 7.63 -1.44 -9.94
C SER A 77 8.85 -1.28 -10.85
N GLN A 78 8.68 -0.74 -12.05
CA GLN A 78 9.75 -0.49 -13.01
C GLN A 78 9.49 0.87 -13.64
N MET A 79 9.89 1.90 -12.89
CA MET A 79 9.58 3.29 -13.23
C MET A 79 10.42 3.70 -14.43
N THR A 80 9.74 4.10 -15.51
CA THR A 80 10.33 4.95 -16.55
C THR A 80 10.54 6.36 -16.00
N ASN A 81 11.23 7.20 -16.77
CA ASN A 81 11.39 8.61 -16.40
C ASN A 81 10.04 9.32 -16.26
N PHE A 82 9.03 8.94 -17.06
CA PHE A 82 7.68 9.48 -16.97
C PHE A 82 6.94 9.03 -15.70
N ASP A 83 7.12 7.78 -15.30
CA ASP A 83 6.57 7.24 -14.05
C ASP A 83 7.13 7.99 -12.83
N LEU A 84 8.44 8.27 -12.85
CA LEU A 84 9.11 9.04 -11.80
C LEU A 84 8.61 10.49 -11.75
N LEU A 85 8.50 11.14 -12.92
CA LEU A 85 7.96 12.50 -13.03
C LEU A 85 6.53 12.59 -12.48
N LEU A 86 5.66 11.65 -12.86
CA LEU A 86 4.29 11.59 -12.36
C LEU A 86 4.28 11.42 -10.84
N THR A 87 5.10 10.52 -10.31
CA THR A 87 5.16 10.22 -8.88
C THR A 87 5.57 11.45 -8.06
N PHE A 88 6.59 12.17 -8.51
CA PHE A 88 7.01 13.42 -7.87
C PHE A 88 5.95 14.51 -8.00
N ALA A 89 5.38 14.71 -9.19
CA ALA A 89 4.34 15.71 -9.41
C ALA A 89 3.13 15.46 -8.51
N ILE A 90 2.63 14.22 -8.47
CA ILE A 90 1.52 13.81 -7.62
C ILE A 90 1.88 14.03 -6.14
N GLY A 91 3.07 13.63 -5.69
CA GLY A 91 3.52 13.85 -4.31
C GLY A 91 3.52 15.33 -3.90
N THR A 92 3.99 16.22 -4.77
CA THR A 92 3.94 17.67 -4.54
C THR A 92 2.50 18.19 -4.50
N ILE A 93 1.66 17.77 -5.46
CA ILE A 93 0.27 18.22 -5.58
C ILE A 93 -0.59 17.75 -4.39
N ILE A 94 -0.34 16.56 -3.84
CA ILE A 94 -1.03 16.03 -2.66
C ILE A 94 -0.61 16.78 -1.39
N SER A 95 0.67 17.16 -1.31
CA SER A 95 1.20 17.83 -0.11
C SER A 95 0.68 19.27 0.03
N GLU A 96 0.44 19.96 -1.07
CA GLU A 96 0.02 21.37 -1.08
C GLU A 96 -1.35 21.62 -0.40
N PRO A 97 -2.42 20.83 -0.65
CA PRO A 97 -3.68 20.93 0.08
C PRO A 97 -3.58 20.63 1.55
N ILE A 98 -2.54 19.95 2.04
CA ILE A 98 -2.43 19.74 3.48
C ILE A 98 -2.07 21.08 4.14
N LEU A 99 -1.13 21.80 3.52
CA LEU A 99 -0.63 23.10 3.98
C LEU A 99 -1.56 24.28 3.62
N THR A 100 -2.32 24.17 2.54
CA THR A 100 -3.23 25.21 2.04
C THR A 100 -4.68 24.74 2.12
N SER A 101 -5.66 25.64 2.19
CA SER A 101 -7.09 25.24 2.19
C SER A 101 -7.68 25.04 0.79
N LYS A 102 -6.85 24.90 -0.26
CA LYS A 102 -7.28 24.86 -1.67
C LYS A 102 -7.26 23.46 -2.29
N ILE A 103 -7.99 22.53 -1.67
CA ILE A 103 -8.06 21.12 -2.10
C ILE A 103 -8.52 20.98 -3.57
N SER A 104 -9.47 21.79 -4.01
CA SER A 104 -10.05 21.70 -5.36
C SER A 104 -9.03 21.93 -6.48
N MET A 105 -8.15 22.92 -6.32
CA MET A 105 -7.14 23.25 -7.34
C MET A 105 -6.13 22.12 -7.52
N SER A 106 -5.67 21.53 -6.43
CA SER A 106 -4.74 20.41 -6.47
C SER A 106 -5.38 19.16 -7.08
N ILE A 107 -6.68 18.92 -6.87
CA ILE A 107 -7.40 17.84 -7.58
C ILE A 107 -7.39 18.09 -9.10
N TYR A 108 -7.66 19.31 -9.56
CA TYR A 108 -7.62 19.62 -11.00
C TYR A 108 -6.22 19.43 -11.59
N TYR A 109 -5.18 19.87 -10.88
CA TYR A 109 -3.80 19.66 -11.32
C TYR A 109 -3.45 18.17 -11.35
N ALA A 110 -3.75 17.42 -10.30
CA ALA A 110 -3.48 15.98 -10.22
C ALA A 110 -4.17 15.22 -11.36
N LEU A 111 -5.44 15.53 -11.63
CA LEU A 111 -6.20 14.92 -12.72
C LEU A 111 -5.61 15.28 -14.09
N THR A 112 -5.19 16.53 -14.28
CA THR A 112 -4.55 16.97 -15.52
C THR A 112 -3.24 16.21 -15.76
N PHE A 113 -2.37 16.13 -14.74
CA PHE A 113 -1.13 15.35 -14.82
C PHE A 113 -1.40 13.87 -15.13
N LEU A 114 -2.40 13.26 -14.49
CA LEU A 114 -2.79 11.88 -14.77
C LEU A 114 -3.25 11.71 -16.22
N ILE A 115 -4.07 12.62 -16.76
CA ILE A 115 -4.52 12.58 -18.16
C ILE A 115 -3.34 12.68 -19.12
N PHE A 116 -2.39 13.60 -18.88
CA PHE A 116 -1.18 13.73 -19.68
C PHE A 116 -0.32 12.46 -19.63
N TYR A 117 -0.13 11.89 -18.43
CA TYR A 117 0.59 10.63 -18.28
C TYR A 117 -0.07 9.50 -19.07
N LEU A 118 -1.39 9.32 -18.93
CA LEU A 118 -2.13 8.28 -19.67
C LEU A 118 -2.06 8.51 -21.19
N LEU A 119 -2.05 9.76 -21.63
CA LEU A 119 -1.88 10.11 -23.04
C LEU A 119 -0.49 9.72 -23.54
N ILE A 120 0.58 10.06 -22.80
CA ILE A 120 1.96 9.69 -23.13
C ILE A 120 2.11 8.18 -23.17
N GLU A 121 1.59 7.46 -22.17
CA GLU A 121 1.59 5.99 -22.15
C GLU A 121 0.89 5.43 -23.40
N LYS A 122 -0.30 5.92 -23.73
CA LYS A 122 -1.03 5.47 -24.92
C LYS A 122 -0.31 5.79 -26.23
N LEU A 123 0.37 6.94 -26.31
CA LEU A 123 1.18 7.31 -27.46
C LEU A 123 2.45 6.44 -27.56
N SER A 124 3.06 6.07 -26.43
CA SER A 124 4.25 5.21 -26.39
C SER A 124 3.99 3.82 -27.00
N LEU A 125 2.73 3.33 -26.93
CA LEU A 125 2.30 2.09 -27.57
C LEU A 125 2.28 2.19 -29.11
N HIS A 126 2.25 3.40 -29.68
CA HIS A 126 2.27 3.61 -31.12
C HIS A 126 3.72 3.73 -31.62
N ASN A 127 4.09 2.89 -32.59
CA ASN A 127 5.46 2.80 -33.12
C ASN A 127 6.06 4.15 -33.57
N LYS A 128 5.24 5.07 -34.08
CA LYS A 128 5.68 6.40 -34.54
C LYS A 128 6.21 7.31 -33.44
N TRP A 129 5.70 7.18 -32.22
CA TRP A 129 6.08 8.02 -31.07
C TRP A 129 7.01 7.29 -30.11
N ARG A 130 7.05 5.96 -30.18
CA ARG A 130 7.87 5.11 -29.32
C ARG A 130 9.34 5.50 -29.29
N TRP A 131 9.96 5.84 -30.43
CA TRP A 131 11.39 6.18 -30.47
C TRP A 131 11.72 7.51 -29.75
N PHE A 132 10.75 8.40 -29.61
CA PHE A 132 10.90 9.68 -28.90
C PHE A 132 10.52 9.55 -27.42
N LEU A 133 9.50 8.74 -27.12
CA LEU A 133 8.94 8.58 -25.77
C LEU A 133 9.60 7.45 -24.96
N VAL A 134 10.26 6.50 -25.60
CA VAL A 134 10.86 5.33 -24.94
C VAL A 134 12.33 5.27 -25.29
N VAL A 135 13.19 5.27 -24.26
CA VAL A 135 14.63 5.15 -24.44
C VAL A 135 14.94 3.72 -24.85
N SER A 136 15.65 3.56 -25.98
CA SER A 136 16.11 2.24 -26.42
C SER A 136 17.27 1.75 -25.55
N PRO A 137 17.36 0.45 -25.24
CA PRO A 137 18.43 -0.07 -24.41
C PRO A 137 19.80 0.10 -25.07
N THR A 138 20.82 0.33 -24.25
CA THR A 138 22.21 0.52 -24.70
C THR A 138 23.04 -0.72 -24.41
N VAL A 139 23.71 -1.24 -25.44
CA VAL A 139 24.67 -2.33 -25.31
C VAL A 139 25.91 -1.87 -24.54
N LEU A 140 26.27 -2.63 -23.51
CA LEU A 140 27.46 -2.41 -22.67
C LEU A 140 28.50 -3.52 -22.85
N ILE A 141 28.07 -4.74 -23.19
CA ILE A 141 28.94 -5.86 -23.52
C ILE A 141 28.39 -6.59 -24.74
N ARG A 142 29.29 -6.98 -25.66
CA ARG A 142 28.97 -7.85 -26.79
C ARG A 142 30.02 -8.94 -26.91
N ASN A 143 29.59 -10.19 -26.86
CA ASN A 143 30.40 -11.40 -26.93
C ASN A 143 31.66 -11.33 -26.04
N GLY A 144 31.47 -10.94 -24.78
CA GLY A 144 32.54 -10.82 -23.79
C GLY A 144 33.48 -9.63 -23.95
N ASN A 145 33.15 -8.68 -24.82
CA ASN A 145 33.91 -7.44 -24.99
C ASN A 145 33.08 -6.24 -24.53
N ILE A 146 33.68 -5.42 -23.68
CA ILE A 146 33.05 -4.21 -23.17
C ILE A 146 32.95 -3.18 -24.30
N ASP A 147 31.75 -2.62 -24.49
CA ASP A 147 31.47 -1.55 -25.43
C ASP A 147 31.72 -0.19 -24.76
N GLU A 148 32.92 0.35 -24.94
CA GLU A 148 33.27 1.68 -24.40
C GLU A 148 32.38 2.80 -24.94
N GLY A 149 31.85 2.67 -26.16
CA GLY A 149 30.94 3.64 -26.73
C GLY A 149 29.59 3.63 -26.00
N GLY A 150 29.09 2.43 -25.68
CA GLY A 150 27.94 2.22 -24.81
C GLY A 150 28.15 2.81 -23.42
N LEU A 151 29.28 2.49 -22.78
CA LEU A 151 29.63 3.03 -21.47
C LEU A 151 29.70 4.56 -21.45
N LYS A 152 30.34 5.18 -22.44
CA LYS A 152 30.43 6.65 -22.56
C LYS A 152 29.05 7.29 -22.76
N ARG A 153 28.19 6.68 -23.59
CA ARG A 153 26.83 7.17 -23.83
C ARG A 153 26.01 7.18 -22.53
N GLU A 154 26.16 6.13 -21.72
CA GLU A 154 25.41 5.94 -20.48
C GLU A 154 26.12 6.48 -19.24
N ARG A 155 27.29 7.12 -19.44
CA ARG A 155 28.15 7.68 -18.38
C ARG A 155 28.50 6.67 -17.28
N LEU A 156 28.67 5.41 -17.68
CA LEU A 156 29.03 4.31 -16.78
C LEU A 156 30.53 4.07 -16.82
N THR A 157 31.12 3.90 -15.64
CA THR A 157 32.49 3.41 -15.50
C THR A 157 32.53 1.88 -15.64
N VAL A 158 33.72 1.35 -15.98
CA VAL A 158 33.94 -0.10 -16.00
C VAL A 158 33.69 -0.72 -14.61
N ASN A 159 34.07 -0.03 -13.53
CA ASN A 159 33.86 -0.52 -12.16
C ASN A 159 32.38 -0.67 -11.81
N GLU A 160 31.54 0.28 -12.23
CA GLU A 160 30.08 0.19 -12.04
C GLU A 160 29.47 -0.94 -12.87
N LEU A 161 29.90 -1.10 -14.13
CA LEU A 161 29.48 -2.24 -14.95
C LEU A 161 29.82 -3.57 -14.26
N LEU A 162 31.07 -3.73 -13.81
CA LEU A 162 31.51 -4.93 -13.11
C LEU A 162 30.77 -5.16 -11.79
N GLY A 163 30.44 -4.09 -11.06
CA GLY A 163 29.58 -4.15 -9.87
C GLY A 163 28.20 -4.71 -10.19
N LYS A 164 27.56 -4.18 -11.22
CA LYS A 164 26.23 -4.62 -11.67
C LYS A 164 26.24 -6.05 -12.23
N LEU A 165 27.30 -6.48 -12.91
CA LEU A 165 27.44 -7.88 -13.32
C LEU A 165 27.49 -8.82 -12.10
N ARG A 166 28.23 -8.44 -11.06
CA ARG A 166 28.32 -9.21 -9.82
C ARG A 166 26.98 -9.33 -9.11
N GLU A 167 26.18 -8.25 -9.08
CA GLU A 167 24.80 -8.31 -8.56
C GLU A 167 23.92 -9.32 -9.33
N LYS A 168 24.22 -9.56 -10.61
CA LYS A 168 23.55 -10.58 -11.44
C LYS A 168 24.19 -11.97 -11.36
N GLY A 169 25.24 -12.13 -10.56
CA GLY A 169 25.94 -13.41 -10.36
C GLY A 169 27.07 -13.70 -11.35
N TYR A 170 27.51 -12.73 -12.14
CA TYR A 170 28.60 -12.90 -13.11
C TYR A 170 29.84 -12.11 -12.70
N ALA A 171 30.97 -12.81 -12.54
CA ALA A 171 32.24 -12.19 -12.17
C ALA A 171 33.05 -11.71 -13.39
N ASP A 172 33.05 -12.50 -14.47
CA ASP A 172 33.84 -12.20 -15.67
C ASP A 172 32.94 -11.68 -16.81
N PRO A 173 33.21 -10.48 -17.36
CA PRO A 173 32.59 -10.03 -18.59
C PRO A 173 32.69 -11.04 -19.75
N LYS A 174 33.72 -11.88 -19.81
CA LYS A 174 33.93 -12.87 -20.88
C LYS A 174 32.84 -13.93 -20.94
N ASP A 175 32.16 -14.18 -19.84
CA ASP A 175 31.03 -15.11 -19.75
C ASP A 175 29.73 -14.51 -20.30
N ILE A 176 29.73 -13.22 -20.64
CA ILE A 176 28.55 -12.51 -21.08
C ILE A 176 28.48 -12.46 -22.60
N ASP A 177 27.35 -12.89 -23.17
CA ASP A 177 27.10 -12.75 -24.61
C ASP A 177 26.60 -11.34 -24.91
N ILE A 178 25.62 -10.85 -24.15
CA ILE A 178 25.19 -9.45 -24.25
C ILE A 178 24.79 -8.90 -22.89
N ALA A 179 25.25 -7.69 -22.58
CA ALA A 179 24.74 -6.88 -21.48
C ALA A 179 24.16 -5.60 -22.02
N LEU A 180 22.98 -5.23 -21.54
CA LEU A 180 22.22 -4.04 -21.92
C LEU A 180 21.91 -3.24 -20.67
N ILE A 181 21.93 -1.90 -20.75
CA ILE A 181 21.21 -1.07 -19.78
C ILE A 181 19.83 -0.75 -20.32
N GLU A 182 18.82 -1.04 -19.51
CA GLU A 182 17.40 -0.78 -19.79
C GLU A 182 17.04 0.66 -19.45
N GLU A 183 15.84 1.10 -19.88
CA GLU A 183 15.31 2.44 -19.54
C GLU A 183 15.24 2.69 -18.02
N SER A 184 15.05 1.63 -17.23
CA SER A 184 15.05 1.70 -15.76
C SER A 184 16.43 1.96 -15.15
N GLY A 185 17.50 1.97 -15.96
CA GLY A 185 18.89 2.04 -15.50
C GLY A 185 19.45 0.72 -14.96
N GLN A 186 18.63 -0.34 -14.94
CA GLN A 186 19.08 -1.69 -14.58
C GLN A 186 19.83 -2.34 -15.74
N ILE A 187 20.80 -3.20 -15.42
CA ILE A 187 21.50 -4.00 -16.43
C ILE A 187 20.81 -5.35 -16.59
N SER A 188 20.44 -5.67 -17.82
CA SER A 188 20.05 -7.01 -18.25
C SER A 188 21.28 -7.77 -18.74
N VAL A 189 21.45 -9.01 -18.30
CA VAL A 189 22.62 -9.84 -18.63
C VAL A 189 22.13 -11.12 -19.28
N ILE A 190 22.60 -11.38 -20.49
CA ILE A 190 22.43 -12.64 -21.19
C ILE A 190 23.80 -13.32 -21.24
N PRO A 191 24.02 -14.35 -20.41
CA PRO A 191 25.27 -15.12 -20.42
C PRO A 191 25.42 -15.95 -21.69
N LYS A 192 26.66 -16.32 -21.98
CA LYS A 192 26.97 -17.37 -22.96
C LYS A 192 26.37 -18.71 -22.52
N SER A 193 26.15 -19.59 -23.49
CA SER A 193 25.60 -20.93 -23.25
C SER A 193 26.40 -21.76 -22.25
N GLU A 194 27.71 -21.56 -22.19
CA GLU A 194 28.64 -22.27 -21.31
C GLU A 194 28.64 -21.75 -19.86
N ALA A 195 28.25 -20.49 -19.66
CA ALA A 195 28.28 -19.82 -18.36
C ALA A 195 26.90 -19.71 -17.69
N ARG A 196 25.82 -20.11 -18.38
CA ARG A 196 24.46 -20.11 -17.81
C ARG A 196 24.17 -21.41 -17.05
N PRO A 197 23.24 -21.39 -16.09
CA PRO A 197 22.73 -22.62 -15.49
C PRO A 197 22.20 -23.60 -16.55
N VAL A 198 22.45 -24.89 -16.32
CA VAL A 198 21.94 -25.98 -17.14
C VAL A 198 20.41 -25.97 -17.09
N GLN A 199 19.78 -26.02 -18.26
CA GLN A 199 18.34 -26.16 -18.39
C GLN A 199 17.99 -27.62 -18.72
N PRO A 200 16.82 -28.14 -18.31
CA PRO A 200 16.44 -29.52 -18.58
C PRO A 200 16.54 -29.93 -20.06
N ARG A 201 16.30 -28.99 -20.98
CA ARG A 201 16.46 -29.19 -22.43
C ARG A 201 17.89 -29.46 -22.88
N ASP A 202 18.90 -28.95 -22.18
CA ASP A 202 20.31 -29.20 -22.50
C ASP A 202 20.70 -30.67 -22.21
N LEU A 203 19.97 -31.29 -21.28
CA LEU A 203 20.12 -32.69 -20.88
C LEU A 203 19.06 -33.60 -21.52
N SER A 204 18.20 -33.07 -22.40
CA SER A 204 17.08 -33.80 -23.01
C SER A 204 16.15 -34.47 -21.99
N LEU A 205 15.93 -33.83 -20.84
CA LEU A 205 15.04 -34.32 -19.79
C LEU A 205 13.58 -33.97 -20.10
N GLU A 206 12.67 -34.93 -19.90
CA GLU A 206 11.24 -34.67 -19.90
C GLU A 206 10.84 -33.93 -18.61
N THR A 207 10.21 -32.76 -18.75
CA THR A 207 9.73 -31.97 -17.62
C THR A 207 8.21 -31.93 -17.59
N LYS A 208 7.63 -31.98 -16.38
CA LYS A 208 6.20 -31.74 -16.18
C LYS A 208 5.90 -30.24 -16.15
N ARG A 209 4.64 -29.90 -16.43
CA ARG A 209 4.17 -28.51 -16.30
C ARG A 209 4.24 -28.09 -14.83
N ASN A 210 4.86 -26.95 -14.57
CA ASN A 210 4.87 -26.37 -13.23
C ASN A 210 3.42 -26.11 -12.78
N PHE A 211 3.10 -26.60 -11.60
CA PHE A 211 1.84 -26.33 -10.93
C PHE A 211 2.03 -25.15 -9.97
N VAL A 212 1.11 -24.18 -10.04
CA VAL A 212 1.10 -23.04 -9.12
C VAL A 212 0.01 -23.30 -8.08
N PRO A 213 0.35 -23.47 -6.79
CA PRO A 213 -0.64 -23.62 -5.74
C PRO A 213 -1.63 -22.47 -5.72
N ILE A 214 -2.92 -22.80 -5.70
CA ILE A 214 -4.00 -21.81 -5.70
C ILE A 214 -4.49 -21.66 -4.26
N PRO A 215 -4.37 -20.46 -3.65
CA PRO A 215 -4.85 -20.25 -2.29
C PRO A 215 -6.38 -20.30 -2.25
N LEU A 216 -6.92 -21.15 -1.39
CA LEU A 216 -8.35 -21.28 -1.11
C LEU A 216 -8.73 -20.63 0.21
N ILE A 217 -7.81 -20.56 1.15
CA ILE A 217 -7.98 -19.94 2.46
C ILE A 217 -6.75 -19.04 2.71
N LEU A 218 -6.98 -17.80 3.13
CA LEU A 218 -5.94 -16.88 3.59
C LEU A 218 -6.43 -16.24 4.89
N ASP A 219 -5.62 -16.29 5.94
CA ASP A 219 -5.90 -15.65 7.23
C ASP A 219 -7.30 -15.99 7.78
N GLY A 220 -7.70 -17.25 7.64
CA GLY A 220 -9.00 -17.76 8.06
C GLY A 220 -10.19 -17.39 7.16
N GLU A 221 -9.97 -16.70 6.05
CA GLU A 221 -11.02 -16.35 5.10
C GLU A 221 -10.96 -17.21 3.83
N ILE A 222 -12.13 -17.68 3.38
CA ILE A 222 -12.24 -18.45 2.14
C ILE A 222 -12.21 -17.50 0.94
N ILE A 223 -11.27 -17.76 0.02
CA ILE A 223 -11.13 -17.01 -1.22
C ILE A 223 -12.09 -17.57 -2.28
N GLU A 224 -13.34 -17.13 -2.22
CA GLU A 224 -14.42 -17.62 -3.11
C GLU A 224 -14.11 -17.47 -4.60
N HIS A 225 -13.39 -16.41 -4.98
CA HIS A 225 -12.97 -16.20 -6.36
C HIS A 225 -12.16 -17.39 -6.90
N ASN A 226 -11.27 -17.93 -6.07
CA ASN A 226 -10.39 -19.04 -6.45
C ASN A 226 -11.16 -20.36 -6.49
N LEU A 227 -12.11 -20.58 -5.58
CA LEU A 227 -13.03 -21.71 -5.66
C LEU A 227 -13.86 -21.68 -6.95
N LYS A 228 -14.42 -20.52 -7.30
CA LYS A 228 -15.18 -20.33 -8.54
C LYS A 228 -14.32 -20.57 -9.79
N TYR A 229 -13.09 -20.03 -9.80
CA TYR A 229 -12.12 -20.27 -10.88
C TYR A 229 -11.86 -21.77 -11.07
N LEU A 230 -11.74 -22.51 -9.97
CA LEU A 230 -11.53 -23.95 -9.95
C LEU A 230 -12.80 -24.79 -10.14
N LYS A 231 -13.97 -24.13 -10.27
CA LYS A 231 -15.29 -24.78 -10.32
C LYS A 231 -15.52 -25.71 -9.12
N LYS A 232 -15.03 -25.31 -7.94
CA LYS A 232 -15.25 -25.98 -6.66
C LYS A 232 -16.23 -25.18 -5.81
N THR A 233 -16.92 -25.88 -4.91
CA THR A 233 -17.87 -25.26 -3.98
C THR A 233 -17.25 -25.13 -2.58
N LYS A 234 -17.90 -24.36 -1.69
CA LYS A 234 -17.46 -24.26 -0.29
C LYS A 234 -17.62 -25.59 0.44
N GLU A 235 -18.66 -26.35 0.11
CA GLU A 235 -18.91 -27.69 0.67
C GLU A 235 -17.78 -28.64 0.29
N TRP A 236 -17.28 -28.57 -0.94
CA TRP A 236 -16.10 -29.34 -1.35
C TRP A 236 -14.85 -28.97 -0.53
N LEU A 237 -14.65 -27.67 -0.25
CA LEU A 237 -13.53 -27.21 0.57
C LEU A 237 -13.66 -27.73 2.01
N PHE A 238 -14.84 -27.60 2.62
CA PHE A 238 -15.08 -28.10 3.98
C PHE A 238 -14.93 -29.61 4.09
N GLN A 239 -15.41 -30.38 3.10
CA GLN A 239 -15.17 -31.82 3.05
C GLN A 239 -13.67 -32.14 3.06
N LYS A 240 -12.86 -31.37 2.32
CA LYS A 240 -11.40 -31.56 2.28
C LYS A 240 -10.69 -31.15 3.57
N LEU A 241 -11.23 -30.20 4.32
CA LEU A 241 -10.74 -29.85 5.65
C LEU A 241 -11.11 -30.94 6.67
N GLU A 242 -12.33 -31.47 6.60
CA GLU A 242 -12.79 -32.58 7.44
C GLU A 242 -12.00 -33.86 7.19
N ASP A 243 -11.66 -34.17 5.93
CA ASP A 243 -10.74 -35.26 5.56
C ASP A 243 -9.37 -35.16 6.29
N LYS A 244 -9.01 -33.95 6.75
CA LYS A 244 -7.76 -33.64 7.49
C LYS A 244 -7.99 -33.43 8.99
N GLY A 245 -9.18 -33.72 9.50
CA GLY A 245 -9.55 -33.54 10.91
C GLY A 245 -9.69 -32.07 11.31
N ILE A 246 -9.93 -31.17 10.36
CA ILE A 246 -10.11 -29.74 10.62
C ILE A 246 -11.59 -29.41 10.50
N GLU A 247 -12.18 -29.04 11.64
CA GLU A 247 -13.57 -28.62 11.71
C GLU A 247 -13.73 -27.20 11.15
N GLN A 248 -14.94 -26.89 10.67
CA GLN A 248 -15.25 -25.56 10.14
C GLN A 248 -15.01 -24.43 11.16
N ALA A 249 -15.19 -24.72 12.46
CA ALA A 249 -14.94 -23.78 13.55
C ALA A 249 -13.45 -23.39 13.68
N MET A 250 -12.54 -24.22 13.17
CA MET A 250 -11.09 -23.95 13.20
C MET A 250 -10.62 -23.15 11.99
N LEU A 251 -11.52 -22.79 11.06
CA LEU A 251 -11.19 -21.98 9.89
C LEU A 251 -10.38 -20.71 10.26
N PRO A 252 -10.70 -19.94 11.31
CA PRO A 252 -9.93 -18.76 11.70
C PRO A 252 -8.46 -19.02 12.09
N THR A 253 -8.10 -20.28 12.38
CA THR A 253 -6.72 -20.67 12.75
C THR A 253 -5.83 -20.99 11.55
N ILE A 254 -6.43 -21.08 10.35
CA ILE A 254 -5.72 -21.43 9.13
C ILE A 254 -5.11 -20.16 8.53
N THR A 255 -3.78 -20.08 8.54
CA THR A 255 -3.04 -18.99 7.91
C THR A 255 -3.10 -19.11 6.38
N LEU A 256 -2.89 -20.32 5.85
CA LEU A 256 -2.87 -20.56 4.40
C LEU A 256 -3.39 -21.95 4.05
N GLY A 257 -4.45 -22.01 3.24
CA GLY A 257 -4.92 -23.24 2.60
C GLY A 257 -4.71 -23.16 1.10
N THR A 258 -3.95 -24.08 0.49
CA THR A 258 -3.71 -24.09 -0.97
C THR A 258 -4.09 -25.41 -1.62
N LEU A 259 -4.62 -25.36 -2.84
CA LEU A 259 -4.81 -26.55 -3.66
C LEU A 259 -3.51 -26.90 -4.38
N ASN A 260 -3.05 -28.15 -4.25
CA ASN A 260 -1.87 -28.67 -4.94
C ASN A 260 -2.20 -29.39 -6.26
N GLU A 261 -1.17 -29.86 -6.98
CA GLU A 261 -1.31 -30.54 -8.27
C GLU A 261 -2.08 -31.87 -8.19
N LYS A 262 -2.12 -32.48 -7.01
CA LYS A 262 -2.82 -33.74 -6.73
C LYS A 262 -4.28 -33.52 -6.32
N ASN A 263 -4.76 -32.27 -6.41
CA ASN A 263 -6.09 -31.86 -5.96
C ASN A 263 -6.30 -32.12 -4.46
N GLU A 264 -5.23 -32.01 -3.67
CA GLU A 264 -5.21 -32.05 -2.21
C GLU A 264 -5.02 -30.64 -1.64
N ILE A 265 -5.52 -30.42 -0.43
CA ILE A 265 -5.35 -29.13 0.26
C ILE A 265 -4.12 -29.20 1.17
N MET A 266 -3.15 -28.34 0.94
CA MET A 266 -2.05 -28.09 1.88
C MET A 266 -2.48 -26.97 2.81
N ILE A 267 -2.31 -27.18 4.11
CA ILE A 267 -2.79 -26.26 5.15
C ILE A 267 -1.60 -25.91 6.02
N ASP A 268 -1.36 -24.61 6.12
CA ASP A 268 -0.49 -23.99 7.10
C ASP A 268 -1.39 -23.30 8.13
N ARG A 269 -1.09 -23.57 9.41
CA ARG A 269 -1.83 -23.03 10.55
C ARG A 269 -0.82 -22.56 11.57
N GLU A 270 -1.14 -21.45 12.22
CA GLU A 270 -0.38 -21.05 13.39
C GLU A 270 -0.71 -22.04 14.52
N ASP A 271 0.31 -22.79 14.97
CA ASP A 271 0.20 -23.63 16.15
C ASP A 271 0.85 -22.88 17.34
N PRO A 272 0.05 -22.13 18.12
CA PRO A 272 0.56 -21.40 19.29
C PRO A 272 1.07 -22.32 20.40
N GLY A 273 0.80 -23.62 20.32
CA GLY A 273 1.27 -24.64 21.25
C GLY A 273 2.36 -25.55 20.69
N SER A 274 2.83 -25.32 19.45
CA SER A 274 3.95 -26.09 18.90
C SER A 274 5.15 -25.85 19.81
N PRO A 275 5.69 -26.92 20.47
CA PRO A 275 6.88 -26.74 21.27
C PRO A 275 7.91 -26.08 20.37
N LEU A 276 8.56 -25.03 20.88
CA LEU A 276 9.87 -24.61 20.38
C LEU A 276 10.79 -25.82 20.62
N THR A 277 10.70 -26.81 19.75
CA THR A 277 11.57 -27.96 19.76
C THR A 277 12.98 -27.44 19.50
N ASP A 278 13.98 -28.03 20.13
CA ASP A 278 15.42 -27.81 19.83
C ASP A 278 15.80 -28.24 18.39
N ASP A 279 14.83 -28.31 17.47
CA ASP A 279 15.04 -28.55 16.06
C ASP A 279 15.69 -27.29 15.44
N PRO A 280 16.93 -27.39 14.94
CA PRO A 280 17.61 -26.27 14.30
C PRO A 280 16.89 -25.75 13.04
N TYR A 281 15.92 -26.49 12.50
CA TYR A 281 15.08 -26.08 11.38
C TYR A 281 13.83 -25.28 11.81
N LEU A 282 13.51 -25.21 13.10
CA LEU A 282 12.38 -24.46 13.65
C LEU A 282 12.80 -23.16 14.36
N TYR A 283 14.01 -22.67 14.04
CA TYR A 283 14.52 -21.39 14.50
C TYR A 283 13.60 -20.23 14.09
N LYS A 284 13.05 -19.51 15.08
CA LYS A 284 12.24 -18.30 14.90
C LYS A 284 13.06 -17.05 15.24
N PRO A 285 13.80 -16.45 14.29
CA PRO A 285 14.55 -15.23 14.56
C PRO A 285 13.60 -14.09 14.96
N GLY A 286 13.95 -13.36 16.03
CA GLY A 286 13.25 -12.13 16.44
C GLY A 286 12.13 -12.28 17.47
N GLN A 287 11.96 -13.45 18.11
CA GLN A 287 11.05 -13.63 19.25
C GLN A 287 11.72 -13.47 20.63
N ASP A 288 13.03 -13.22 20.66
CA ASP A 288 13.82 -13.01 21.90
C ASP A 288 13.85 -11.54 22.34
N HIS A 289 12.70 -10.84 22.41
CA HIS A 289 12.63 -9.46 22.93
C HIS A 289 11.40 -9.23 23.80
#